data_AF-A0A644ZQ25-F1
#
_entry.id   AF-A0A644ZQ25-F1
#
_cell.length_a   1.000
_cell.length_b   1.000
_cell.length_c   1.000
_cell.angle_alpha   90.00
_cell.angle_beta   90.00
_cell.angle_gamma   90.00
#
_symmetry.space_group_name_H-M   'P 1'
#
loop_
_entity.id
_entity.type
_entity.pdbx_description
1 polymer ?
#
loop_
_entity_poly.entity_id
_entity_poly.type
_entity_poly.pdbx_seq_one_letter_code
_entity_poly.pdbx_strand_id
1 'polypeptide(L)'
;MHQPLKLTVAKGGELYTGISGREITAVAGDLMLCDGEGSVSSILRGPDARTSITSKTTNALFCVYAPPGVAPALVEENLMGLESRIRVFAPAAKTTLLKVF
;
A
#
# COMPACT_ATOMS: atom_id res chain seq x y z
N MET A 1 3.94 -9.39 -6.07
CA MET A 1 2.66 -9.12 -5.36
C MET A 1 1.66 -10.15 -5.84
N HIS A 2 1.03 -10.85 -4.90
CA HIS A 2 0.13 -11.97 -5.18
C HIS A 2 -1.32 -11.66 -4.77
N GLN A 3 -2.26 -11.78 -5.70
CA GLN A 3 -3.68 -11.55 -5.40
C GLN A 3 -4.28 -12.68 -4.54
N PRO A 4 -5.35 -12.41 -3.77
CA PRO A 4 -6.00 -11.11 -3.59
C PRO A 4 -5.25 -10.22 -2.59
N LEU A 5 -5.38 -8.91 -2.75
CA LEU A 5 -5.02 -7.95 -1.70
C LEU A 5 -6.13 -7.90 -0.65
N LYS A 6 -5.72 -7.79 0.61
CA LYS A 6 -6.62 -7.75 1.76
C LYS A 6 -6.20 -6.61 2.69
N LEU A 7 -7.15 -5.74 3.01
CA LEU A 7 -7.02 -4.83 4.13
C LEU A 7 -7.43 -5.58 5.40
N THR A 8 -6.55 -5.61 6.40
CA THR A 8 -6.75 -6.34 7.66
C THR A 8 -6.27 -5.52 8.85
N VAL A 9 -6.66 -5.95 10.05
CA VAL A 9 -6.15 -5.41 11.31
C VAL A 9 -5.10 -6.37 11.85
N ALA A 10 -3.93 -5.83 12.19
CA ALA A 10 -2.80 -6.56 12.73
C ALA A 10 -3.10 -7.15 14.12
N LYS A 11 -2.61 -8.36 14.36
CA LYS A 11 -2.68 -9.02 15.68
C LYS A 11 -1.45 -8.71 16.55
N GLY A 12 -0.38 -8.20 15.95
CA GLY A 12 0.86 -7.82 16.65
C GLY A 12 1.94 -8.90 16.66
N GLY A 13 1.76 -9.98 15.90
CA GLY A 13 2.73 -11.07 15.76
C GLY A 13 3.19 -11.28 14.32
N GLU A 14 2.62 -10.54 13.37
CA GLU A 14 3.01 -10.59 11.97
C GLU A 14 4.41 -10.00 11.80
N LEU A 15 5.29 -10.76 11.15
CA LEU A 15 6.66 -10.35 10.84
C LEU A 15 6.81 -10.08 9.35
N TYR A 16 7.56 -9.04 9.00
CA TYR A 16 7.98 -8.78 7.63
C TYR A 16 9.26 -7.96 7.59
N THR A 17 10.01 -8.07 6.50
CA THR A 17 11.18 -7.22 6.29
C THR A 17 10.75 -5.88 5.74
N GLY A 18 11.03 -4.78 6.44
CA GLY A 18 10.79 -3.43 5.95
C GLY A 18 11.79 -3.02 4.88
N ILE A 19 11.50 -1.94 4.15
CA ILE A 19 12.38 -1.41 3.08
C ILE A 19 13.80 -1.03 3.55
N SER A 20 14.00 -0.86 4.85
CA SER A 20 15.33 -0.67 5.46
C SER A 20 16.17 -1.94 5.55
N GLY A 21 15.61 -3.09 5.17
CA GLY A 21 16.22 -4.42 5.33
C GLY A 21 16.08 -5.01 6.73
N ARG A 22 15.48 -4.28 7.68
CA ARG A 22 15.26 -4.76 9.06
C ARG A 22 13.94 -5.52 9.17
N GLU A 23 13.93 -6.52 10.03
CA GLU A 23 12.69 -7.18 10.42
C GLU A 23 11.81 -6.22 11.23
N ILE A 24 10.52 -6.27 10.95
CA ILE A 24 9.47 -5.49 11.56
C ILE A 24 8.43 -6.45 12.11
N THR A 25 8.04 -6.23 13.35
CA THR A 25 6.81 -6.78 13.91
C THR A 25 5.69 -5.75 13.77
N ALA A 26 4.56 -6.18 13.20
CA ALA A 26 3.37 -5.35 13.11
C ALA A 26 2.89 -4.93 14.50
N VAL A 27 2.27 -3.75 14.61
CA VAL A 27 1.69 -3.28 15.86
C VAL A 27 0.26 -3.80 15.96
N ALA A 28 -0.10 -4.45 17.07
CA ALA A 28 -1.48 -4.91 17.26
C ALA A 28 -2.48 -3.75 17.10
N GLY A 29 -3.54 -3.98 16.32
CA GLY A 29 -4.55 -2.97 16.00
C GLY A 29 -4.21 -2.05 14.82
N ASP A 30 -3.01 -2.16 14.24
CA ASP A 30 -2.65 -1.40 13.04
C ASP A 30 -3.41 -1.90 11.81
N LEU A 31 -3.70 -0.99 10.88
CA LEU A 31 -4.23 -1.35 9.57
C LEU A 31 -3.08 -1.79 8.67
N MET A 32 -3.25 -2.97 8.09
CA MET A 32 -2.27 -3.60 7.21
C MET A 32 -2.90 -3.92 5.86
N LEU A 33 -2.13 -3.67 4.80
CA LEU A 33 -2.39 -4.24 3.50
C LEU A 33 -1.55 -5.52 3.35
N CYS A 34 -2.20 -6.64 3.07
CA CYS A 34 -1.56 -7.93 2.84
C CYS A 34 -1.89 -8.45 1.44
N ASP A 35 -0.97 -9.22 0.88
CA ASP A 35 -1.17 -10.00 -0.34
C ASP A 35 -1.21 -11.51 0.00
N GLY A 36 -1.23 -12.38 -1.02
CA GLY A 36 -1.28 -13.83 -0.83
C GLY A 36 -0.07 -14.44 -0.11
N GLU A 37 1.04 -13.71 0.04
CA GLU A 37 2.24 -14.19 0.73
C GLU A 37 2.47 -13.53 2.09
N GLY A 38 2.02 -12.29 2.29
CA GLY A 38 2.18 -11.63 3.57
C GLY A 38 1.92 -10.13 3.55
N SER A 39 2.52 -9.42 4.49
CA SER A 39 2.43 -7.96 4.56
C SER A 39 2.97 -7.31 3.29
N VAL A 40 2.25 -6.31 2.81
CA VAL A 40 2.70 -5.34 1.79
C VAL A 40 3.06 -4.03 2.49
N SER A 41 2.22 -3.59 3.44
CA SER A 41 2.46 -2.38 4.23
C SER A 41 1.58 -2.33 5.47
N SER A 42 1.97 -1.50 6.43
CA SER A 42 1.12 -1.09 7.56
C SER A 42 1.18 0.43 7.74
N ILE A 43 0.19 1.03 8.39
CA ILE A 43 0.19 2.49 8.60
C ILE A 43 1.34 2.89 9.54
N LEU A 44 1.57 2.16 10.63
CA LEU A 44 2.54 2.57 11.65
C LEU A 44 3.97 2.14 11.35
N ARG A 45 4.17 1.09 10.55
CA ARG A 45 5.52 0.56 10.25
C ARG A 45 5.90 0.64 8.78
N GLY A 46 5.01 1.10 7.91
CA GLY A 46 5.30 1.35 6.51
C GLY A 46 5.42 0.07 5.67
N PRO A 47 5.98 0.19 4.45
CA PRO A 47 5.98 -0.88 3.46
C PRO A 47 7.02 -1.98 3.71
N ASP A 48 6.76 -3.15 3.15
CA ASP A 48 7.70 -4.27 3.11
C ASP A 48 8.72 -4.12 1.95
N ALA A 49 9.87 -4.79 2.09
CA ALA A 49 10.93 -4.78 1.09
C ALA A 49 10.58 -5.60 -0.15
N ARG A 50 9.88 -6.74 0.03
CA ARG A 50 9.62 -7.69 -1.06
C ARG A 50 8.72 -7.08 -2.13
N THR A 51 7.77 -6.21 -1.78
CA THR A 51 6.85 -5.59 -2.76
C THR A 51 7.26 -4.18 -3.21
N SER A 52 8.48 -3.75 -2.88
CA SER A 52 9.00 -2.44 -3.26
C SER A 52 9.04 -2.22 -4.77
N ILE A 53 8.79 -0.97 -5.18
CA ILE A 53 9.02 -0.52 -6.55
C ILE A 53 10.54 -0.50 -6.80
N THR A 54 10.96 -1.07 -7.92
CA THR A 54 12.36 -1.12 -8.35
C THR A 54 12.51 -0.54 -9.77
N SER A 55 13.74 -0.40 -10.24
CA SER A 55 14.01 -0.03 -11.64
C SER A 55 13.48 -1.05 -12.66
N LYS A 56 13.13 -2.27 -12.23
CA LYS A 56 12.52 -3.31 -13.08
C LYS A 56 10.99 -3.29 -13.06
N THR A 57 10.37 -2.45 -12.22
CA THR A 57 8.91 -2.38 -12.09
C THR A 57 8.30 -1.71 -13.32
N THR A 58 7.47 -2.44 -14.05
CA THR A 58 6.75 -1.92 -15.24
C THR A 58 5.27 -1.66 -14.98
N ASN A 59 4.70 -2.31 -13.97
CA ASN A 59 3.33 -2.10 -13.51
C ASN A 59 3.36 -1.84 -12.01
N ALA A 60 2.75 -0.74 -11.57
CA ALA A 60 2.66 -0.38 -10.17
C ALA A 60 1.19 -0.31 -9.75
N LEU A 61 0.94 -0.74 -8.51
CA LEU A 61 -0.32 -0.50 -7.82
C LEU A 61 -0.05 0.48 -6.68
N PHE A 62 -0.87 1.51 -6.58
CA PHE A 62 -0.88 2.42 -5.45
C PHE A 62 -2.22 2.26 -4.71
N CYS A 63 -2.14 2.19 -3.39
CA CYS A 63 -3.31 2.03 -2.52
C CYS A 63 -3.35 3.20 -1.55
N VAL A 64 -4.54 3.78 -1.37
CA VAL A 64 -4.84 4.71 -0.29
C VAL A 64 -5.86 4.04 0.60
N TYR A 65 -5.55 3.95 1.88
CA TYR A 65 -6.44 3.42 2.90
C TYR A 65 -6.21 4.20 4.18
N ALA A 66 -7.23 4.26 5.04
CA ALA A 66 -7.24 5.13 6.20
C ALA A 66 -7.94 4.45 7.39
N PRO A 67 -7.59 4.83 8.63
CA PRO A 67 -8.30 4.35 9.81
C PRO A 67 -9.75 4.85 9.88
N PRO A 68 -10.60 4.15 10.66
CA PRO A 68 -11.95 4.63 10.95
C PRO A 68 -11.93 6.08 11.45
N GLY A 69 -12.90 6.87 10.99
CA GLY A 69 -13.01 8.30 11.31
C GLY A 69 -12.45 9.23 10.24
N VAL A 70 -11.68 8.71 9.27
CA VAL A 70 -11.31 9.47 8.06
C VAL A 70 -12.45 9.43 7.05
N ALA A 71 -12.83 10.59 6.52
CA ALA A 71 -13.93 10.70 5.56
C ALA A 71 -13.58 9.96 4.24
N PRO A 72 -14.51 9.16 3.67
CA PRO A 72 -14.27 8.45 2.40
C PRO A 72 -13.88 9.38 1.25
N ALA A 73 -14.45 10.58 1.19
CA ALA A 73 -14.11 11.60 0.19
C ALA A 73 -12.61 11.99 0.23
N LEU A 74 -11.98 12.01 1.40
CA LEU A 74 -10.54 12.31 1.51
C LEU A 74 -9.68 11.16 0.97
N VAL A 75 -10.13 9.91 1.12
CA VAL A 75 -9.46 8.74 0.54
C VAL A 75 -9.52 8.81 -0.98
N GLU A 76 -10.69 9.13 -1.53
CA GLU A 76 -10.89 9.29 -2.97
C GLU A 76 -10.08 10.45 -3.55
N GLU A 77 -10.15 11.63 -2.94
CA GLU A 77 -9.37 12.81 -3.34
C GLU A 77 -7.87 12.53 -3.33
N ASN A 78 -7.37 11.88 -2.27
CA ASN A 78 -5.96 11.55 -2.17
C ASN A 78 -5.53 10.51 -3.23
N LEU A 79 -6.40 9.53 -3.53
CA LEU A 79 -6.15 8.55 -4.59
C LEU A 79 -6.05 9.22 -5.98
N MET A 80 -7.00 10.11 -6.30
CA MET A 80 -6.98 10.88 -7.54
C MET A 80 -5.78 11.82 -7.62
N GLY A 81 -5.47 12.49 -6.52
CA GLY A 81 -4.31 13.36 -6.43
C GLY A 81 -2.99 12.62 -6.60
N LEU A 82 -2.87 11.41 -6.05
CA LEU A 82 -1.66 10.58 -6.23
C LEU A 82 -1.49 10.18 -7.69
N GLU A 83 -2.57 9.77 -8.36
CA GLU A 83 -2.55 9.44 -9.79
C GLU A 83 -2.13 10.64 -10.65
N SER A 84 -2.68 11.82 -10.37
CA SER A 84 -2.31 13.07 -11.05
C SER A 84 -0.81 13.37 -10.91
N ARG A 85 -0.26 13.26 -9.70
CA ARG A 85 1.18 13.48 -9.44
C ARG A 85 2.06 12.46 -10.16
N ILE A 86 1.66 11.20 -10.20
CA ILE A 86 2.37 10.16 -10.95
C ILE A 86 2.39 10.50 -12.44
N ARG A 87 1.29 10.97 -13.03
CA ARG A 87 1.24 11.36 -14.45
C ARG A 87 2.12 12.57 -14.77
N VAL A 88 2.28 13.51 -13.83
CA VAL A 88 3.23 14.62 -14.01
C VAL A 88 4.66 14.10 -14.12
N PHE A 89 5.04 13.17 -13.25
CA PHE A 89 6.38 12.56 -13.25
C PHE A 89 6.61 11.58 -14.41
N ALA A 90 5.58 10.81 -14.78
CA ALA A 90 5.62 9.80 -15.82
C ALA A 90 4.44 9.99 -16.81
N PRO A 91 4.55 10.94 -17.77
CA PRO A 91 3.44 11.28 -18.67
C PRO A 91 2.96 10.14 -19.56
N ALA A 92 3.82 9.16 -19.84
CA ALA A 92 3.48 7.97 -20.61
C ALA A 92 2.77 6.87 -19.80
N ALA A 93 2.66 7.02 -18.47
CA ALA A 93 2.01 6.04 -17.62
C ALA A 93 0.50 5.99 -17.90
N LYS A 94 -0.05 4.78 -17.97
CA LYS A 94 -1.47 4.54 -18.20
C LYS A 94 -2.14 4.02 -16.94
N THR A 95 -3.21 4.68 -16.51
CA THR A 95 -4.07 4.19 -15.43
C THR A 95 -5.07 3.19 -15.97
N THR A 96 -4.94 1.92 -15.60
CA THR A 96 -5.87 0.86 -16.03
C THR A 96 -7.10 0.75 -15.12
N LEU A 97 -6.94 1.07 -13.83
CA LEU A 97 -8.00 1.06 -12.83
C LEU A 97 -7.74 2.15 -11.78
N LEU A 98 -8.79 2.89 -11.42
CA LEU A 98 -8.78 3.86 -10.33
C LEU A 98 -10.14 3.79 -9.64
N LYS A 99 -10.19 3.21 -8.44
CA LYS A 99 -11.46 2.95 -7.74
C LYS A 99 -11.26 2.89 -6.23
N VAL A 100 -12.21 3.44 -5.49
CA VAL A 100 -12.38 3.26 -4.04
C VAL A 100 -13.43 2.15 -3.81
N PHE A 101 -13.21 1.31 -2.79
CA PHE A 101 -14.05 0.16 -2.45
C PHE A 101 -14.69 0.35 -1.07
#